data_AF-A0A8U0QK07-F1
#
_entry.id   AF-A0A8U0QK07-F1
#
_cell.length_a   1.000
_cell.length_b   1.000
_cell.length_c   1.000
_cell.angle_alpha   90.00
_cell.angle_beta   90.00
_cell.angle_gamma   90.00
#
_symmetry.space_group_name_H-M   'P 1'
#
loop_
_entity.id
_entity.type
_entity.pdbx_description
1 polymer ?
#
loop_
_entity_poly.entity_id
_entity_poly.type
_entity_poly.pdbx_seq_one_letter_code
_entity_poly.pdbx_strand_id
1 'polypeptide(L)'
;MYSSKRFVGRDGRRRCTPCYHTTLLSDSVVCTKHPEQESYIGLKMGDLKAEYHRQQLMATVGDQPPTAQAIPCNVTGVWRNELGSVLDIEAVGSELRGLYQSAVETAPGVTGPEQQAKLLGVTSNRGLRTSVAFSVLWEAGSCSAWVGQCFQLPDGKRVLKTLWMLRSVASCPADNWKSTRMGEDTFVFIS
;
A
#
# COMPACT_ATOMS: atom_id res chain seq x y z
N MET A 1 -33.24 -0.94 18.74
CA MET A 1 -33.06 -1.91 19.84
C MET A 1 -31.61 -2.40 19.80
N TYR A 2 -30.72 -1.77 20.58
CA TYR A 2 -29.27 -2.06 20.55
C TYR A 2 -28.99 -3.38 21.28
N SER A 3 -28.75 -4.47 20.54
CA SER A 3 -28.28 -5.72 21.13
C SER A 3 -26.79 -5.59 21.47
N SER A 4 -26.48 -5.22 22.72
CA SER A 4 -25.12 -5.27 23.25
C SER A 4 -24.70 -6.75 23.37
N LYS A 5 -23.95 -7.28 22.40
CA LYS A 5 -23.43 -8.65 22.50
C LYS A 5 -22.28 -8.67 23.51
N ARG A 6 -22.59 -9.15 24.72
CA ARG A 6 -21.65 -9.39 25.83
C ARG A 6 -21.02 -10.77 25.68
N PHE A 7 -19.77 -10.92 26.09
CA PHE A 7 -19.14 -12.23 26.22
C PHE A 7 -18.45 -12.34 27.58
N VAL A 8 -18.31 -13.57 28.09
CA VAL A 8 -17.63 -13.84 29.36
C VAL A 8 -16.18 -14.23 29.05
N GLY A 9 -15.23 -13.43 29.52
CA GLY A 9 -13.80 -13.74 29.36
C GLY A 9 -13.39 -14.98 30.16
N ARG A 10 -12.21 -15.55 29.86
CA ARG A 10 -11.64 -16.70 30.60
C ARG A 10 -11.48 -16.46 32.11
N ASP A 11 -11.48 -15.20 32.54
CA ASP A 11 -11.40 -14.74 33.93
C ASP A 11 -12.79 -14.53 34.57
N GLY A 12 -13.87 -14.94 33.92
CA GLY A 12 -15.25 -14.78 34.41
C GLY A 12 -15.79 -13.35 34.29
N ARG A 13 -15.01 -12.38 33.80
CA ARG A 13 -15.45 -10.98 33.67
C ARG A 13 -16.29 -10.79 32.41
N ARG A 14 -17.44 -10.13 32.56
CA ARG A 14 -18.28 -9.68 31.44
C ARG A 14 -17.58 -8.53 30.72
N ARG A 15 -17.31 -8.71 29.43
CA ARG A 15 -16.72 -7.68 28.56
C ARG A 15 -17.55 -7.49 27.31
N CYS A 16 -17.41 -6.32 26.71
CA CYS A 16 -17.97 -6.10 25.39
C CYS A 16 -17.11 -6.82 24.33
N THR A 17 -17.73 -7.15 23.19
CA THR A 17 -16.97 -7.59 22.02
C THR A 17 -16.03 -6.49 21.55
N PRO A 18 -14.92 -6.82 20.83
CA PRO A 18 -13.88 -5.84 20.46
C PRO A 18 -14.37 -4.59 19.72
N CYS A 19 -15.57 -4.61 19.16
CA CYS A 19 -16.18 -3.48 18.46
C CYS A 19 -16.83 -2.42 19.37
N TYR A 20 -16.70 -2.54 20.69
CA TYR A 20 -17.42 -1.70 21.65
C TYR A 20 -16.54 -1.28 22.82
N HIS A 21 -16.67 -0.02 23.24
CA HIS A 21 -16.09 0.47 24.47
C HIS A 21 -16.84 -0.13 25.67
N THR A 22 -16.09 -0.63 26.65
CA THR A 22 -16.66 -1.19 27.88
C THR A 22 -16.64 -0.12 28.96
N THR A 23 -17.81 0.34 29.38
CA THR A 23 -17.95 1.24 30.54
C THR A 23 -18.50 0.43 31.72
N LEU A 24 -17.76 0.42 32.83
CA LEU A 24 -18.20 -0.19 34.08
C LEU A 24 -19.00 0.85 34.87
N LEU A 25 -20.31 0.61 35.00
CA LEU A 25 -21.16 1.24 36.00
C LEU A 25 -21.33 0.24 37.14
N SER A 26 -21.52 0.74 38.38
CA SER A 26 -21.47 -0.03 39.64
C SER A 26 -21.88 -1.52 39.54
N ASP A 27 -23.01 -1.80 38.88
CA ASP A 27 -23.56 -3.16 38.74
C ASP A 27 -23.82 -3.59 37.28
N SER A 28 -23.36 -2.82 36.28
CA SER A 28 -23.62 -3.11 34.86
C SER A 28 -22.47 -2.75 33.92
N VAL A 29 -22.36 -3.53 32.85
CA VAL A 29 -21.44 -3.29 31.75
C VAL A 29 -22.22 -2.65 30.61
N VAL A 30 -21.84 -1.43 30.21
CA VAL A 30 -22.41 -0.74 29.05
C VAL A 30 -21.43 -0.84 27.88
N CYS A 31 -21.95 -1.28 26.74
CA CYS A 31 -21.20 -1.39 25.49
C CYS A 31 -21.63 -0.26 24.54
N THR A 32 -20.80 0.75 24.39
CA THR A 32 -21.01 1.82 23.40
C THR A 32 -20.18 1.56 22.15
N LYS A 33 -20.75 1.80 20.96
CA LYS A 33 -19.96 1.76 19.72
C LYS A 33 -18.92 2.88 19.75
N HIS A 34 -17.78 2.66 19.09
CA HIS A 34 -16.83 3.74 18.83
C HIS A 34 -17.52 4.88 18.07
N PRO A 35 -17.25 6.15 18.41
CA PRO A 35 -17.82 7.29 17.68
C PRO A 35 -17.32 7.28 16.23
N GLU A 36 -18.25 7.37 15.29
CA GLU A 36 -17.96 7.53 13.87
C GLU A 36 -17.47 8.96 13.63
N GLN A 37 -16.27 9.11 13.07
CA GLN A 37 -15.84 10.36 12.44
C GLN A 37 -15.98 10.15 10.93
N GLU A 38 -16.91 10.84 10.29
CA GLU A 38 -17.07 10.76 8.84
C GLU A 38 -15.89 11.45 8.14
N SER A 39 -15.16 10.71 7.30
CA SER A 39 -14.38 11.32 6.22
C SER A 39 -14.65 10.55 4.93
N TYR A 40 -15.38 11.21 4.03
CA TYR A 40 -15.72 10.72 2.71
C TYR A 40 -14.56 11.01 1.74
N ILE A 41 -13.97 9.96 1.15
CA ILE A 41 -13.29 10.08 -0.15
C ILE A 41 -13.64 8.85 -0.96
N GLY A 42 -14.69 8.96 -1.79
CA GLY A 42 -15.06 7.95 -2.77
C GLY A 42 -14.54 8.33 -4.14
N LEU A 43 -13.70 7.51 -4.74
CA LEU A 43 -13.48 7.53 -6.19
C LEU A 43 -14.33 6.40 -6.81
N LYS A 44 -15.20 6.77 -7.76
CA LYS A 44 -16.06 5.80 -8.46
C LYS A 44 -15.21 5.01 -9.47
N MET A 45 -15.18 3.69 -9.32
CA MET A 45 -14.55 2.73 -10.24
C MET A 45 -15.18 2.73 -11.67
N GLY A 46 -16.23 3.52 -11.91
CA GLY A 46 -16.95 3.57 -13.19
C GLY A 46 -16.22 4.32 -14.31
N ASP A 47 -15.31 5.23 -13.96
CA ASP A 47 -14.70 6.14 -14.94
C ASP A 47 -13.54 5.49 -15.73
N LEU A 48 -12.89 4.46 -15.16
CA LEU A 48 -11.77 3.74 -15.79
C LEU A 48 -12.17 2.87 -17.00
N LYS A 49 -13.39 2.34 -17.04
CA LYS A 49 -13.86 1.48 -18.15
C LYS A 49 -14.22 2.29 -19.40
N ALA A 50 -14.72 3.50 -19.23
CA ALA A 50 -15.07 4.39 -20.34
C ALA A 50 -13.81 4.98 -21.02
N GLU A 51 -12.79 5.29 -20.22
CA GLU A 51 -11.49 5.79 -20.72
C GLU A 51 -10.78 4.74 -21.58
N TYR A 52 -10.77 3.47 -21.15
CA TYR A 52 -10.15 2.36 -21.88
C TYR A 52 -10.80 2.14 -23.27
N HIS A 53 -12.14 2.11 -23.32
CA HIS A 53 -12.85 1.92 -24.58
C HIS A 53 -12.70 3.10 -25.55
N ARG A 54 -12.60 4.33 -25.03
CA ARG A 54 -12.37 5.53 -25.84
C ARG A 54 -10.94 5.61 -26.38
N GLN A 55 -9.94 5.16 -25.61
CA GLN A 55 -8.55 5.08 -26.06
C GLN A 55 -8.35 4.02 -27.16
N GLN A 56 -9.12 2.93 -27.14
CA GLN A 56 -9.03 1.87 -28.15
C GLN A 56 -9.65 2.24 -29.50
N LEU A 57 -10.61 3.17 -29.54
CA LEU A 57 -11.19 3.69 -30.80
C LEU A 57 -10.34 4.76 -31.49
N MET A 58 -9.38 5.39 -30.81
CA MET A 58 -8.53 6.46 -31.38
C MET A 58 -7.21 5.94 -31.98
N ALA A 59 -6.91 4.64 -31.84
CA ALA A 59 -5.63 4.04 -32.27
C ALA A 59 -5.63 3.51 -33.72
N THR A 60 -6.69 3.75 -34.48
CA THR A 60 -6.74 3.44 -35.91
C THR A 60 -6.77 4.74 -36.72
N VAL A 61 -5.60 5.09 -37.28
CA VAL A 61 -5.34 5.94 -38.47
C VAL A 61 -4.19 6.92 -38.19
N GLY A 62 -3.03 6.63 -38.81
CA GLY A 62 -2.02 7.61 -39.24
C GLY A 62 -1.06 8.17 -38.18
N ASP A 63 0.23 8.09 -38.47
CA ASP A 63 1.36 8.74 -37.78
C ASP A 63 1.76 8.16 -36.42
N GLN A 64 2.42 7.00 -36.47
CA GLN A 64 3.30 6.54 -35.40
C GLN A 64 4.56 7.42 -35.42
N PRO A 65 4.85 8.23 -34.36
CA PRO A 65 6.13 8.91 -34.24
C PRO A 65 7.25 7.87 -34.28
N PRO A 66 8.49 8.22 -34.68
CA PRO A 66 9.60 7.29 -34.64
C PRO A 66 9.60 6.65 -33.26
N THR A 67 9.44 5.34 -33.22
CA THR A 67 9.33 4.56 -31.99
C THR A 67 10.58 4.86 -31.18
N ALA A 68 10.46 5.75 -30.19
CA ALA A 68 11.49 5.95 -29.19
C ALA A 68 11.80 4.55 -28.66
N GLN A 69 12.99 4.04 -28.95
CA GLN A 69 13.40 2.70 -28.55
C GLN A 69 13.23 2.65 -27.04
N ALA A 70 12.19 1.97 -26.56
CA ALA A 70 11.95 1.89 -25.13
C ALA A 70 13.14 1.14 -24.54
N ILE A 71 13.91 1.82 -23.69
CA ILE A 71 15.13 1.25 -23.13
C ILE A 71 14.71 0.36 -21.95
N PRO A 72 15.11 -0.93 -21.94
CA PRO A 72 14.74 -1.83 -20.85
C PRO A 72 15.19 -1.29 -19.49
N CYS A 73 14.24 -1.11 -18.57
CA CYS A 73 14.51 -0.61 -17.24
C CYS A 73 14.74 -1.78 -16.26
N ASN A 74 15.99 -2.00 -15.84
CA ASN A 74 16.31 -2.97 -14.81
C ASN A 74 15.92 -2.43 -13.43
N VAL A 75 15.17 -3.22 -12.64
CA VAL A 75 14.69 -2.83 -11.30
C VAL A 75 15.63 -3.25 -10.17
N THR A 76 16.59 -4.14 -10.44
CA THR A 76 17.57 -4.59 -9.44
C THR A 76 18.52 -3.45 -9.04
N GLY A 77 18.77 -3.34 -7.74
CA GLY A 77 19.65 -2.37 -7.09
C GLY A 77 18.93 -1.50 -6.06
N VAL A 78 19.59 -0.43 -5.66
CA VAL A 78 19.17 0.47 -4.58
C VAL A 78 18.50 1.71 -5.16
N TRP A 79 17.37 2.07 -4.57
CA TRP A 79 16.52 3.19 -4.97
C TRP A 79 16.20 4.08 -3.77
N ARG A 80 15.89 5.35 -4.02
CA ARG A 80 15.42 6.28 -2.99
C ARG A 80 14.23 7.10 -3.46
N ASN A 81 13.20 7.21 -2.62
CA ASN A 81 12.04 8.06 -2.93
C ASN A 81 12.23 9.51 -2.47
N GLU A 82 11.26 10.35 -2.79
CA GLU A 82 11.19 11.77 -2.42
C GLU A 82 11.10 12.01 -0.91
N LEU A 83 10.67 11.01 -0.12
CA LEU A 83 10.63 11.06 1.35
C LEU A 83 11.96 10.67 1.99
N GLY A 84 12.93 10.20 1.19
CA GLY A 84 14.24 9.75 1.64
C GLY A 84 14.31 8.27 2.03
N SER A 85 13.21 7.53 1.94
CA SER A 85 13.14 6.08 2.13
C SER A 85 13.95 5.34 1.08
N VAL A 86 14.53 4.20 1.46
CA VAL A 86 15.42 3.38 0.63
C VAL A 86 14.75 2.05 0.29
N LEU A 87 14.83 1.67 -0.98
CA LEU A 87 14.29 0.43 -1.52
C LEU A 87 15.43 -0.34 -2.19
N ASP A 88 15.81 -1.48 -1.63
CA ASP A 88 16.87 -2.35 -2.13
C ASP A 88 16.26 -3.62 -2.72
N ILE A 89 16.38 -3.79 -4.04
CA ILE A 89 15.72 -4.85 -4.80
C ILE A 89 16.74 -5.81 -5.40
N GLU A 90 16.51 -7.10 -5.14
CA GLU A 90 17.07 -8.21 -5.88
C GLU A 90 15.97 -8.89 -6.72
N ALA A 91 16.23 -9.11 -8.00
CA ALA A 91 15.32 -9.85 -8.88
C ALA A 91 15.86 -11.25 -9.20
N VAL A 92 15.10 -12.28 -8.87
CA VAL A 92 15.40 -13.69 -9.21
C VAL A 92 14.31 -14.20 -10.15
N GLY A 93 14.61 -14.22 -11.45
CA GLY A 93 13.61 -14.50 -12.48
C GLY A 93 12.55 -13.39 -12.54
N SER A 94 11.31 -13.69 -12.19
CA SER A 94 10.22 -12.71 -12.08
C SER A 94 9.90 -12.33 -10.63
N GLU A 95 10.57 -12.92 -9.63
CA GLU A 95 10.36 -12.60 -8.23
C GLU A 95 11.28 -11.45 -7.79
N LEU A 96 10.75 -10.57 -6.93
CA LEU A 96 11.48 -9.50 -6.27
C LEU A 96 11.63 -9.81 -4.78
N ARG A 97 12.84 -9.62 -4.26
CA ARG A 97 13.22 -9.77 -2.85
C ARG A 97 14.08 -8.58 -2.44
N GLY A 98 14.27 -8.40 -1.14
CA GLY A 98 15.17 -7.36 -0.61
C GLY A 98 14.60 -6.68 0.62
N LEU A 99 14.99 -5.42 0.81
CA LEU A 99 14.66 -4.63 2.00
C LEU A 99 14.06 -3.28 1.61
N TYR A 100 13.08 -2.85 2.39
CA TYR A 100 12.56 -1.49 2.35
C TYR A 100 12.88 -0.83 3.69
N GLN A 101 13.57 0.31 3.67
CA GLN A 101 13.81 1.16 4.82
C GLN A 101 12.99 2.44 4.69
N SER A 102 12.06 2.66 5.61
CA SER A 102 11.26 3.88 5.62
C SER A 102 11.98 5.01 6.33
N ALA A 103 12.00 6.20 5.74
CA ALA A 103 12.45 7.43 6.42
C ALA A 103 11.36 8.08 7.29
N VAL A 104 10.11 7.58 7.18
CA VAL A 104 8.94 8.11 7.88
C VAL A 104 8.11 6.99 8.49
N GLU A 105 7.39 7.30 9.55
CA GLU A 105 6.47 6.38 10.19
C GLU A 105 5.19 7.08 10.64
N THR A 106 4.08 6.32 10.72
CA THR A 106 2.78 6.89 11.12
C THR A 106 2.66 7.14 12.63
N ALA A 107 3.47 6.44 13.43
CA ALA A 107 3.63 6.64 14.86
C ALA A 107 5.00 6.10 15.27
N PRO A 108 5.61 6.60 16.37
CA PRO A 108 6.93 6.17 16.81
C PRO A 108 7.06 4.65 17.00
N GLY A 109 8.04 4.03 16.36
CA GLY A 109 8.43 2.63 16.52
C GLY A 109 7.58 1.60 15.76
N VAL A 110 6.61 2.01 14.94
CA VAL A 110 5.71 1.05 14.26
C VAL A 110 6.41 0.28 13.13
N THR A 111 7.49 0.83 12.59
CA THR A 111 8.33 0.18 11.58
C THR A 111 9.44 -0.68 12.18
N GLY A 112 9.53 -0.77 13.51
CA GLY A 112 10.61 -1.46 14.22
C GLY A 112 11.87 -0.61 14.40
N PRO A 113 12.86 -1.10 15.17
CA PRO A 113 14.04 -0.32 15.59
C PRO A 113 14.94 0.11 14.44
N GLU A 114 14.97 -0.65 13.35
CA GLU A 114 15.79 -0.35 12.16
C GLU A 114 14.99 0.37 11.06
N GLN A 115 13.68 0.57 11.28
CA GLN A 115 12.74 1.10 10.29
C GLN A 115 12.75 0.33 8.96
N GLN A 116 13.07 -0.96 9.03
CA GLN A 116 13.26 -1.84 7.88
C GLN A 116 12.26 -2.99 7.86
N ALA A 117 11.83 -3.37 6.67
CA ALA A 117 10.99 -4.54 6.44
C ALA A 117 11.47 -5.31 5.20
N LYS A 118 11.28 -6.64 5.22
CA LYS A 118 11.52 -7.48 4.05
C LYS A 118 10.50 -7.15 2.97
N LEU A 119 10.97 -6.96 1.74
CA LEU A 119 10.12 -6.81 0.58
C LEU A 119 9.98 -8.14 -0.16
N LEU A 120 8.76 -8.41 -0.64
CA LEU A 120 8.47 -9.52 -1.53
C LEU A 120 7.55 -9.03 -2.66
N GLY A 121 7.86 -9.42 -3.89
CA GLY A 121 7.10 -8.96 -5.04
C GLY A 121 7.37 -9.73 -6.32
N VAL A 122 6.90 -9.16 -7.41
CA VAL A 122 7.06 -9.67 -8.76
C VAL A 122 7.33 -8.53 -9.74
N THR A 123 7.96 -8.86 -10.85
CA THR A 123 8.25 -7.93 -11.94
C THR A 123 7.92 -8.56 -13.29
N SER A 124 7.50 -7.75 -14.25
CA SER A 124 7.40 -8.18 -15.64
C SER A 124 8.80 -8.26 -16.25
N ASN A 125 9.31 -9.47 -16.45
CA ASN A 125 10.59 -9.70 -17.12
C ASN A 125 10.47 -9.79 -18.65
N ARG A 126 9.33 -9.38 -19.22
CA ARG A 126 9.06 -9.43 -20.66
C ARG A 126 8.68 -8.05 -21.20
N GLY A 127 9.53 -7.52 -22.07
CA GLY A 127 9.30 -6.27 -22.79
C GLY A 127 10.23 -5.13 -22.35
N LEU A 128 10.06 -3.99 -23.02
CA LEU A 128 10.89 -2.80 -22.82
C LEU A 128 10.43 -1.93 -21.64
N ARG A 129 9.30 -2.28 -21.03
CA ARG A 129 8.66 -1.58 -19.91
C ARG A 129 8.50 -2.56 -18.76
N THR A 130 9.16 -2.27 -17.64
CA THR A 130 9.21 -3.15 -16.48
C THR A 130 8.21 -2.67 -15.44
N SER A 131 7.07 -3.34 -15.32
CA SER A 131 6.11 -3.12 -14.24
C SER A 131 6.47 -3.96 -13.02
N VAL A 132 6.23 -3.42 -11.83
CA VAL A 132 6.50 -4.09 -10.55
C VAL A 132 5.26 -4.10 -9.68
N ALA A 133 5.17 -5.11 -8.82
CA ALA A 133 4.26 -5.15 -7.69
C ALA A 133 5.00 -5.78 -6.50
N PHE A 134 5.07 -5.09 -5.36
CA PHE A 134 5.73 -5.62 -4.17
C PHE A 134 5.02 -5.18 -2.90
N SER A 135 5.32 -5.88 -1.80
CA SER A 135 4.71 -5.63 -0.50
C SER A 135 5.73 -5.80 0.62
N VAL A 136 5.43 -5.16 1.75
CA VAL A 136 6.19 -5.25 3.00
C VAL A 136 5.23 -5.46 4.16
N LEU A 137 5.64 -6.26 5.14
CA LEU A 137 4.97 -6.40 6.42
C LEU A 137 5.83 -5.72 7.48
N TRP A 138 5.26 -4.73 8.15
CA TRP A 138 5.94 -3.98 9.22
C TRP A 138 5.84 -4.73 10.54
N GLU A 139 6.80 -4.49 11.44
CA GLU A 139 6.91 -5.15 12.75
C GLU A 139 5.61 -5.07 13.56
N ALA A 140 4.96 -3.91 13.60
CA ALA A 140 3.70 -3.70 14.31
C ALA A 140 2.45 -4.30 13.62
N GLY A 141 2.63 -5.07 12.53
CA GLY A 141 1.57 -5.82 11.85
C GLY A 141 0.81 -5.05 10.77
N SER A 142 1.08 -3.76 10.57
CA SER A 142 0.62 -3.06 9.37
C SER A 142 1.35 -3.57 8.13
N CYS A 143 0.77 -3.44 6.95
CA CYS A 143 1.44 -3.80 5.70
C CYS A 143 1.29 -2.71 4.64
N SER A 144 2.27 -2.61 3.75
CA SER A 144 2.19 -1.73 2.59
C SER A 144 2.40 -2.52 1.30
N ALA A 145 1.77 -2.07 0.22
CA ALA A 145 1.95 -2.63 -1.11
C ALA A 145 2.11 -1.51 -2.13
N TRP A 146 3.02 -1.71 -3.08
CA TRP A 146 3.30 -0.81 -4.20
C TRP A 146 3.02 -1.51 -5.51
N VAL A 147 2.49 -0.77 -6.46
CA VAL A 147 2.44 -1.15 -7.88
C VAL A 147 3.00 0.00 -8.70
N GLY A 148 3.75 -0.31 -9.76
CA GLY A 148 4.38 0.75 -10.52
C GLY A 148 5.10 0.28 -11.77
N GLN A 149 5.82 1.21 -12.37
CA GLN A 149 6.56 1.01 -13.60
C GLN A 149 7.91 1.72 -13.57
N CYS A 150 8.95 1.00 -13.99
CA CYS A 150 10.31 1.49 -14.15
C CYS A 150 10.45 2.14 -15.53
N PHE A 151 10.99 3.34 -15.54
CA PHE A 151 11.31 4.13 -16.73
C PHE A 151 12.80 4.43 -16.76
N GLN A 152 13.44 4.17 -17.89
CA GLN A 152 14.75 4.73 -18.17
C GLN A 152 14.59 5.99 -19.02
N LEU A 153 15.11 7.10 -18.50
CA LEU A 153 15.04 8.42 -19.11
C LEU A 153 16.15 8.59 -20.16
N PRO A 154 16.02 9.55 -21.09
CA PRO A 154 17.02 9.80 -22.13
C PRO A 154 18.42 10.15 -21.60
N ASP A 155 18.52 10.69 -20.39
CA ASP A 155 19.79 10.99 -19.71
C ASP A 155 20.41 9.77 -19.00
N GLY A 156 19.83 8.58 -19.18
CA GLY A 156 20.27 7.34 -18.58
C GLY A 156 19.77 7.11 -17.15
N LYS A 157 19.12 8.10 -16.52
CA LYS A 157 18.54 7.93 -15.18
C LYS A 157 17.39 6.94 -15.21
N ARG A 158 17.26 6.17 -14.13
CA ARG A 158 16.14 5.27 -13.92
C ARG A 158 15.22 5.82 -12.84
N VAL A 159 13.93 5.82 -13.13
CA VAL A 159 12.87 6.28 -12.24
C VAL A 159 11.80 5.20 -12.13
N LEU A 160 11.45 4.82 -10.90
CA LEU A 160 10.37 3.90 -10.62
C LEU A 160 9.18 4.69 -10.07
N LYS A 161 8.14 4.82 -10.90
CA LYS A 161 6.90 5.50 -10.54
C LYS A 161 5.92 4.51 -9.94
N THR A 162 5.42 4.78 -8.74
CA THR A 162 4.59 3.83 -8.01
C THR A 162 3.40 4.50 -7.32
N LEU A 163 2.30 3.77 -7.20
CA LEU A 163 1.27 4.03 -6.21
C LEU A 163 1.39 3.02 -5.08
N TRP A 164 1.06 3.44 -3.88
CA TRP A 164 1.08 2.57 -2.71
C TRP A 164 -0.21 2.62 -1.91
N MET A 165 -0.45 1.52 -1.19
CA MET A 165 -1.44 1.44 -0.12
C MET A 165 -0.75 1.05 1.18
N LEU A 166 -1.12 1.68 2.29
CA LEU A 166 -0.72 1.31 3.64
C LEU A 166 -1.97 0.86 4.41
N ARG A 167 -1.93 -0.37 4.91
CA ARG A 167 -2.98 -1.00 5.68
C ARG A 167 -2.58 -1.08 7.16
N SER A 168 -3.25 -0.29 7.99
CA SER A 168 -3.16 -0.39 9.44
C SER A 168 -3.93 -1.61 9.98
N VAL A 169 -3.50 -2.13 11.12
CA VAL A 169 -4.25 -3.14 11.87
C VAL A 169 -5.53 -2.51 12.40
N ALA A 170 -6.68 -3.12 12.10
CA ALA A 170 -7.97 -2.71 12.67
C ALA A 170 -8.25 -3.55 13.91
N SER A 171 -8.62 -2.90 15.01
CA SER A 171 -9.08 -3.59 16.24
C SER A 171 -10.37 -4.38 16.01
N CYS A 172 -11.21 -3.94 15.08
CA CYS A 172 -12.44 -4.61 14.72
C CYS A 172 -12.90 -4.33 13.27
N PRO A 173 -13.80 -5.15 12.70
CA PRO A 173 -14.31 -4.93 11.35
C PRO A 173 -15.06 -3.60 11.16
N ALA A 174 -15.65 -3.04 12.22
CA ALA A 174 -16.36 -1.76 12.13
C ALA A 174 -15.39 -0.57 11.94
N ASP A 175 -14.14 -0.68 12.40
CA ASP A 175 -13.10 0.34 12.20
C ASP A 175 -12.34 0.18 10.87
N ASN A 176 -12.63 -0.89 10.11
CA ASN A 176 -11.92 -1.24 8.89
C ASN A 176 -11.91 -0.14 7.82
N TRP A 177 -12.96 0.68 7.77
CA TRP A 177 -13.18 1.68 6.73
C TRP A 177 -12.07 2.75 6.69
N LYS A 178 -11.45 3.07 7.84
CA LYS A 178 -10.36 4.06 7.98
C LYS A 178 -8.96 3.44 7.98
N SER A 179 -8.85 2.13 7.79
CA SER A 179 -7.59 1.40 7.98
C SER A 179 -6.68 1.39 6.75
N THR A 180 -7.10 1.92 5.61
CA THR A 180 -6.31 1.94 4.38
C THR A 180 -6.00 3.38 3.96
N ARG A 181 -4.72 3.69 3.81
CA ARG A 181 -4.20 4.94 3.21
C ARG A 181 -3.60 4.62 1.85
N MET A 182 -3.48 5.62 0.99
CA MET A 182 -2.83 5.51 -0.32
C MET A 182 -2.01 6.76 -0.65
N GLY A 183 -1.03 6.60 -1.54
CA GLY A 183 -0.20 7.70 -2.01
C GLY A 183 0.60 7.31 -3.26
N GLU A 184 1.48 8.21 -3.69
CA GLU A 184 2.49 7.97 -4.73
C GLU A 184 3.86 7.93 -4.06
N ASP A 185 4.78 7.15 -4.63
CA ASP A 185 6.22 7.29 -4.37
C ASP A 185 6.94 7.32 -5.73
N THR A 186 7.90 8.23 -5.88
CA THR A 186 8.81 8.31 -7.02
C THR A 186 10.22 7.94 -6.59
N PHE A 187 10.65 6.72 -6.93
CA PHE A 187 12.01 6.30 -6.61
C PHE A 187 12.97 6.63 -7.75
N VAL A 188 14.16 7.13 -7.37
CA VAL A 188 15.30 7.34 -8.26
C VAL A 188 16.37 6.30 -7.95
N PHE A 189 16.94 5.72 -8.99
CA PHE A 189 18.01 4.73 -8.85
C PHE A 189 19.31 5.35 -8.30
N ILE A 190 20.00 4.63 -7.42
CA ILE A 190 21.26 5.04 -6.80
C ILE A 190 22.43 4.13 -7.19
N SER A 191 22.33 2.81 -6.98
CA SER A 191 23.46 1.87 -7.17
C SER A 191 23.04 0.45 -7.46
#